data_AF-A0A2N6ANB6-F1
#
_entry.id   AF-A0A2N6ANB6-F1
#
_cell.length_a   1.000
_cell.length_b   1.000
_cell.length_c   1.000
_cell.angle_alpha   90.00
_cell.angle_beta   90.00
_cell.angle_gamma   90.00
#
_symmetry.space_group_name_H-M   'P 1'
#
loop_
_entity.id
_entity.type
_entity.pdbx_description
1 polymer ?
#
loop_
_entity_poly.entity_id
_entity_poly.type
_entity_poly.pdbx_seq_one_letter_code
_entity_poly.pdbx_strand_id
1 'polypeptide(L)'
;ATVDKGIKIRVPAIKSYELTAGSLGFIATPIAYSEAFTSMQTGIVDGVIGSGAEGYYASFRDLTKYYLPVNDHFEIWWLQMSMDVWNELSAEEQAAVMGAAEKMETDRWAVAEAETAEFEQGLKDNGAVFYDFTDEELAGFAEKVRAEVWPEIKDEYGAELFDEITAGK
;
A
#
# COMPACT_ATOMS: atom_id res chain seq x y z
N ALA A 1 8.92 25.34 11.94
CA ALA A 1 9.76 25.53 10.75
C ALA A 1 8.98 25.02 9.54
N THR A 2 8.75 25.83 8.52
CA THR A 2 8.13 25.39 7.26
C THR A 2 9.22 24.78 6.39
N VAL A 3 9.43 23.48 6.56
CA VAL A 3 10.28 22.68 5.67
C VAL A 3 9.66 22.69 4.28
N ASP A 4 10.49 22.83 3.24
CA ASP A 4 10.03 22.84 1.85
C ASP A 4 9.26 21.53 1.55
N LYS A 5 8.02 21.65 1.07
CA LYS A 5 7.06 20.53 0.92
C LYS A 5 7.18 19.80 -0.42
N GLY A 6 8.26 20.03 -1.17
CA GLY A 6 8.45 19.59 -2.56
C GLY A 6 8.80 18.12 -2.77
N ILE A 7 8.45 17.22 -1.85
CA ILE A 7 8.80 15.80 -1.94
C ILE A 7 7.86 15.12 -2.94
N LYS A 8 8.39 14.70 -4.08
CA LYS A 8 7.66 13.93 -5.07
C LYS A 8 7.62 12.47 -4.64
N ILE A 9 6.43 11.92 -4.46
CA ILE A 9 6.28 10.52 -4.08
C ILE A 9 5.59 9.78 -5.21
N ARG A 10 6.20 8.67 -5.64
CA ARG A 10 5.52 7.77 -6.55
C ARG A 10 4.32 7.18 -5.83
N VAL A 11 3.19 7.19 -6.50
CA VAL A 11 1.96 6.49 -6.08
C VAL A 11 1.54 5.49 -7.15
N PRO A 12 0.79 4.43 -6.81
CA PRO A 12 0.01 3.69 -7.78
C PRO A 12 -0.90 4.64 -8.57
N ALA A 13 -1.17 4.33 -9.84
CA ALA A 13 -2.08 5.11 -10.68
C ALA A 13 -3.57 4.85 -10.30
N ILE A 14 -3.89 5.14 -9.04
CA ILE A 14 -5.18 4.94 -8.40
C ILE A 14 -5.52 6.24 -7.66
N LYS A 15 -6.74 6.76 -7.86
CA LYS A 15 -7.12 8.09 -7.40
C LYS A 15 -7.00 8.28 -5.88
N SER A 16 -7.35 7.26 -5.11
CA SER A 16 -7.24 7.27 -3.64
C SER A 16 -5.80 7.46 -3.15
N TYR A 17 -4.80 6.86 -3.82
CA TYR A 17 -3.39 7.06 -3.46
C TYR A 17 -2.89 8.46 -3.85
N GLU A 18 -3.29 8.97 -5.02
CA GLU A 18 -2.95 10.33 -5.45
C GLU A 18 -3.46 11.37 -4.47
N LEU A 19 -4.74 11.28 -4.09
CA LEU A 19 -5.38 12.20 -3.16
C LEU A 19 -4.81 12.06 -1.74
N THR A 20 -4.60 10.83 -1.25
CA THR A 20 -4.00 10.59 0.07
C THR A 20 -2.61 11.18 0.18
N ALA A 21 -1.73 10.94 -0.80
CA ALA A 21 -0.39 11.52 -0.81
C ALA A 21 -0.43 13.06 -0.83
N GLY A 22 -1.33 13.66 -1.62
CA GLY A 22 -1.56 15.11 -1.63
C GLY A 22 -2.03 15.65 -0.28
N SER A 23 -2.99 14.98 0.36
CA SER A 23 -3.50 15.34 1.69
C SER A 23 -2.40 15.27 2.76
N LEU A 24 -1.51 14.28 2.69
CA LEU A 24 -0.34 14.18 3.56
C LEU A 24 0.77 15.20 3.24
N GLY A 25 0.62 15.97 2.15
CA GLY A 25 1.51 17.06 1.79
C GLY A 25 2.63 16.70 0.82
N PHE A 26 2.57 15.53 0.18
CA PHE A 26 3.47 15.13 -0.89
C PHE A 26 2.99 15.59 -2.27
N ILE A 27 3.90 15.64 -3.24
CA ILE A 27 3.58 15.79 -4.65
C ILE A 27 3.40 14.38 -5.24
N ALA A 28 2.15 13.93 -5.33
CA ALA A 28 1.83 12.62 -5.90
C ALA A 28 2.26 12.53 -7.37
N THR A 29 3.00 11.49 -7.73
CA THR A 29 3.46 11.22 -9.09
C THR A 29 3.03 9.80 -9.48
N PRO A 30 1.90 9.63 -10.20
CA PRO A 30 1.42 8.31 -10.61
C PRO A 30 2.40 7.62 -11.56
N ILE A 31 3.00 6.51 -11.13
CA ILE A 31 3.95 5.73 -11.92
C ILE A 31 3.69 4.23 -11.68
N ALA A 32 3.75 3.44 -12.76
CA ALA A 32 3.61 1.99 -12.68
C ALA A 32 4.70 1.39 -11.77
N TYR A 33 4.36 0.34 -11.01
CA TYR A 33 5.31 -0.23 -10.03
C TYR A 33 6.62 -0.69 -10.69
N SER A 34 6.54 -1.25 -11.90
CA SER A 34 7.70 -1.68 -12.69
C SER A 34 8.69 -0.56 -13.03
N GLU A 35 8.26 0.70 -13.00
CA GLU A 35 9.11 1.86 -13.26
C GLU A 35 9.51 2.62 -11.99
N ALA A 36 8.93 2.25 -10.84
CA ALA A 36 9.10 2.97 -9.58
C ALA A 36 10.56 2.93 -9.08
N PHE A 37 11.24 1.77 -9.18
CA PHE A 37 12.65 1.66 -8.79
C PHE A 37 13.54 2.60 -9.59
N THR A 38 13.47 2.55 -10.91
CA THR A 38 14.27 3.42 -11.80
C THR A 38 13.90 4.89 -11.59
N SER A 39 12.63 5.20 -11.37
CA SER A 39 12.18 6.57 -11.11
C SER A 39 12.74 7.13 -9.81
N MET A 40 12.82 6.30 -8.76
CA MET A 40 13.46 6.69 -7.49
C MET A 40 14.97 6.79 -7.64
N GLN A 41 15.61 5.82 -8.30
CA GLN A 41 17.06 5.80 -8.53
C GLN A 41 17.55 7.03 -9.32
N THR A 42 16.77 7.48 -10.31
CA THR A 42 17.11 8.62 -11.17
C THR A 42 16.68 9.97 -10.61
N GLY A 43 15.94 10.00 -9.48
CA GLY A 43 15.45 11.23 -8.86
C GLY A 43 14.22 11.85 -9.54
N ILE A 44 13.53 11.10 -10.40
CA ILE A 44 12.20 11.50 -10.92
C ILE A 44 11.22 11.64 -9.75
N VAL A 45 11.29 10.72 -8.79
CA VAL A 45 10.60 10.79 -7.49
C VAL A 45 11.61 10.65 -6.36
N ASP A 46 11.27 11.17 -5.20
CA ASP A 46 12.09 11.16 -3.99
C ASP A 46 11.77 9.98 -3.06
N GLY A 47 10.62 9.33 -3.28
CA GLY A 47 10.16 8.17 -2.52
C GLY A 47 9.00 7.44 -3.19
N VAL A 48 8.45 6.45 -2.47
CA VAL A 48 7.37 5.58 -2.95
C VAL A 48 6.32 5.35 -1.85
N ILE A 49 5.06 5.26 -2.24
CA ILE A 49 3.92 4.73 -1.45
C ILE A 49 3.24 3.60 -2.27
N GLY A 50 2.48 2.73 -1.59
CA GLY A 50 1.65 1.68 -2.19
C GLY A 50 2.38 0.34 -2.27
N SER A 51 2.88 -0.10 -1.13
CA SER A 51 3.55 -1.38 -0.88
C SER A 51 3.61 -1.59 0.64
N GLY A 52 3.66 -2.85 1.08
CA GLY A 52 4.03 -3.20 2.45
C GLY A 52 5.55 -3.18 2.69
N ALA A 53 5.95 -3.38 3.95
CA ALA A 53 7.35 -3.42 4.38
C ALA A 53 8.18 -4.44 3.58
N GLU A 54 7.58 -5.58 3.23
CA GLU A 54 8.17 -6.63 2.41
C GLU A 54 8.56 -6.14 1.03
N GLY A 55 7.68 -5.37 0.37
CA GLY A 55 7.95 -4.87 -0.97
C GLY A 55 8.96 -3.73 -0.98
N TYR A 56 8.96 -2.88 0.06
CA TYR A 56 10.03 -1.89 0.24
C TYR A 56 11.38 -2.55 0.51
N TYR A 57 11.41 -3.59 1.35
CA TYR A 57 12.64 -4.34 1.60
C TYR A 57 13.13 -5.07 0.33
N ALA A 58 12.25 -5.78 -0.37
CA ALA A 58 12.61 -6.55 -1.55
C ALA A 58 13.12 -5.67 -2.70
N SER A 59 12.43 -4.55 -2.95
CA SER A 59 12.64 -3.75 -4.16
C SER A 59 13.40 -2.45 -3.92
N PHE A 60 13.29 -1.82 -2.75
CA PHE A 60 13.75 -0.44 -2.52
C PHE A 60 14.80 -0.28 -1.43
N ARG A 61 15.13 -1.33 -0.66
CA ARG A 61 16.04 -1.24 0.51
C ARG A 61 17.34 -0.50 0.23
N ASP A 62 17.92 -0.65 -0.96
CA ASP A 62 19.20 -0.04 -1.32
C ASP A 62 19.10 1.48 -1.65
N LEU A 63 17.87 1.97 -1.88
CA LEU A 63 17.56 3.38 -2.14
C LEU A 63 16.90 4.06 -0.92
N THR A 64 16.25 3.29 -0.05
CA THR A 64 15.49 3.79 1.11
C THR A 64 16.39 4.33 2.20
N LYS A 65 16.32 5.64 2.44
CA LYS A 65 17.03 6.31 3.55
C LYS A 65 16.15 6.54 4.76
N TYR A 66 14.85 6.72 4.54
CA TYR A 66 13.85 6.95 5.57
C TYR A 66 12.65 6.06 5.29
N TYR A 67 12.11 5.46 6.34
CA TYR A 67 10.86 4.72 6.28
C TYR A 67 9.87 5.33 7.27
N LEU A 68 8.68 5.65 6.76
CA LEU A 68 7.62 6.33 7.49
C LEU A 68 6.41 5.39 7.55
N PRO A 69 6.19 4.67 8.66
CA PRO A 69 5.04 3.77 8.82
C PRO A 69 3.76 4.58 9.10
N VAL A 70 3.23 5.25 8.07
CA VAL A 70 2.04 6.12 8.18
C VAL A 70 0.73 5.30 8.31
N ASN A 71 0.77 4.01 7.99
CA ASN A 71 -0.41 3.12 7.97
C ASN A 71 -1.57 3.68 7.12
N ASP A 72 -1.22 4.24 5.95
CA ASP A 72 -2.11 4.96 5.06
C ASP A 72 -2.99 4.04 4.18
N HIS A 73 -2.64 2.76 4.07
CA HIS A 73 -3.39 1.75 3.33
C HIS A 73 -3.23 0.37 3.95
N PHE A 74 -4.13 -0.55 3.58
CA PHE A 74 -3.96 -1.98 3.81
C PHE A 74 -3.53 -2.61 2.49
N GLU A 75 -2.31 -3.15 2.42
CA GLU A 75 -1.77 -3.74 1.20
C GLU A 75 -2.38 -5.13 0.97
N ILE A 76 -2.93 -5.34 -0.23
CA ILE A 76 -3.62 -6.58 -0.62
C ILE A 76 -3.01 -7.11 -1.90
N TRP A 77 -2.67 -8.40 -1.88
CA TRP A 77 -2.20 -9.13 -3.06
C TRP A 77 -3.30 -10.08 -3.54
N TRP A 78 -3.74 -9.89 -4.78
CA TRP A 78 -4.79 -10.71 -5.38
C TRP A 78 -4.20 -11.96 -6.04
N LEU A 79 -4.68 -13.14 -5.65
CA LEU A 79 -4.52 -14.34 -6.47
C LEU A 79 -5.60 -14.32 -7.55
N GLN A 80 -5.18 -14.25 -8.81
CA GLN A 80 -6.10 -14.12 -9.94
C GLN A 80 -5.85 -15.24 -10.95
N MET A 81 -6.93 -15.71 -11.57
CA MET A 81 -6.90 -16.72 -12.62
C MET A 81 -7.82 -16.28 -13.77
N SER A 82 -7.43 -16.61 -15.00
CA SER A 82 -8.30 -16.42 -16.17
C SER A 82 -9.56 -17.27 -16.02
N MET A 83 -10.73 -16.66 -16.22
CA MET A 83 -11.99 -17.38 -16.20
C MET A 83 -12.10 -18.43 -17.31
N ASP A 84 -11.45 -18.22 -18.46
CA ASP A 84 -11.45 -19.21 -19.53
C ASP A 84 -10.73 -20.49 -19.08
N VAL A 85 -9.54 -20.33 -18.48
CA VAL A 85 -8.77 -21.47 -17.93
C VAL A 85 -9.52 -22.09 -16.75
N TRP A 86 -10.14 -21.28 -15.89
CA TRP A 86 -10.94 -21.76 -14.76
C TRP A 86 -12.10 -22.65 -15.22
N ASN A 87 -12.79 -22.26 -16.28
CA ASN A 87 -13.94 -22.97 -16.83
C ASN A 87 -13.55 -24.26 -17.58
N GLU A 88 -12.28 -24.42 -17.96
CA GLU A 88 -11.75 -25.65 -18.54
C GLU A 88 -11.42 -26.72 -17.48
N LEU A 89 -11.27 -26.31 -16.21
CA LEU A 89 -11.01 -27.24 -15.11
C LEU A 89 -12.24 -28.09 -14.79
N SER A 90 -11.99 -29.35 -14.44
CA SER A 90 -13.01 -30.21 -13.84
C SER A 90 -13.43 -29.69 -12.46
N ALA A 91 -14.58 -30.14 -11.96
CA ALA A 91 -15.05 -29.75 -10.62
C ALA A 91 -14.07 -30.15 -9.50
N GLU A 92 -13.34 -31.26 -9.67
CA GLU A 92 -12.31 -31.70 -8.71
C GLU A 92 -11.10 -30.76 -8.74
N GLU A 93 -10.65 -30.34 -9.91
CA GLU A 93 -9.54 -29.38 -10.07
C GLU A 93 -9.92 -27.99 -9.55
N GLN A 94 -11.14 -27.51 -9.84
CA GLN A 94 -11.64 -26.25 -9.28
C GLN A 94 -11.65 -26.30 -7.76
N ALA A 95 -12.16 -27.39 -7.16
CA ALA A 95 -12.15 -27.55 -5.70
C ALA A 95 -10.73 -27.58 -5.12
N ALA A 96 -9.78 -28.23 -5.81
CA ALA A 96 -8.39 -28.26 -5.39
C ALA A 96 -7.72 -26.88 -5.44
N VAL A 97 -7.97 -26.09 -6.49
CA VAL A 97 -7.46 -24.73 -6.60
C VAL A 97 -8.06 -23.81 -5.54
N MET A 98 -9.38 -23.86 -5.32
CA MET A 98 -10.02 -23.10 -4.23
C MET A 98 -9.44 -23.47 -2.87
N GLY A 99 -9.31 -24.77 -2.57
CA GLY A 99 -8.75 -25.22 -1.29
C GLY A 99 -7.30 -24.76 -1.08
N ALA A 100 -6.49 -24.72 -2.15
CA ALA A 100 -5.13 -24.18 -2.08
C ALA A 100 -5.13 -22.66 -1.86
N ALA A 101 -6.01 -21.92 -2.54
CA ALA A 101 -6.14 -20.47 -2.39
C ALA A 101 -6.60 -20.07 -0.99
N GLU A 102 -7.63 -20.72 -0.45
CA GLU A 102 -8.14 -20.49 0.91
C GLU A 102 -7.09 -20.83 1.98
N LYS A 103 -6.34 -21.92 1.76
CA LYS A 103 -5.22 -22.27 2.65
C LYS A 103 -4.13 -21.19 2.60
N MET A 104 -3.76 -20.72 1.41
CA MET A 104 -2.76 -19.67 1.25
C MET A 104 -3.20 -18.38 1.96
N GLU A 105 -4.46 -17.97 1.83
CA GLU A 105 -5.01 -16.82 2.55
C GLU A 105 -4.94 -17.02 4.07
N THR A 106 -5.40 -18.17 4.57
CA THR A 106 -5.38 -18.49 6.00
C THR A 106 -3.97 -18.47 6.58
N ASP A 107 -3.02 -19.09 5.88
CA ASP A 107 -1.61 -19.12 6.31
C ASP A 107 -1.02 -17.71 6.29
N ARG A 108 -1.38 -16.86 5.32
CA ARG A 108 -0.89 -15.48 5.23
C ARG A 108 -1.31 -14.65 6.43
N TRP A 109 -2.59 -14.73 6.84
CA TRP A 109 -3.07 -14.03 8.03
C TRP A 109 -2.31 -14.41 9.31
N ALA A 110 -1.85 -15.66 9.41
CA ALA A 110 -1.11 -16.14 10.58
C ALA A 110 0.31 -15.57 10.69
N VAL A 111 0.91 -15.13 9.57
CA VAL A 111 2.33 -14.71 9.53
C VAL A 111 2.55 -13.25 9.14
N ALA A 112 1.54 -12.56 8.60
CA ALA A 112 1.67 -11.22 8.03
C ALA A 112 2.21 -10.16 9.02
N GLU A 113 1.69 -10.13 10.25
CA GLU A 113 2.15 -9.16 11.25
C GLU A 113 3.62 -9.41 11.65
N ALA A 114 3.99 -10.68 11.87
CA ALA A 114 5.34 -11.06 12.25
C ALA A 114 6.34 -10.74 11.12
N GLU A 115 6.00 -11.07 9.87
CA GLU A 115 6.84 -10.76 8.72
C GLU A 115 6.92 -9.26 8.45
N THR A 116 5.86 -8.49 8.69
CA THR A 116 5.93 -7.01 8.59
C THR A 116 7.02 -6.48 9.51
N ALA A 117 7.04 -6.90 10.78
CA ALA A 117 8.07 -6.52 11.73
C ALA A 117 9.48 -7.00 11.31
N GLU A 118 9.59 -8.20 10.74
CA GLU A 118 10.85 -8.73 10.20
C GLU A 118 11.40 -7.85 9.06
N PHE A 119 10.56 -7.51 8.07
CA PHE A 119 11.00 -6.70 6.93
C PHE A 119 11.27 -5.25 7.32
N GLU A 120 10.53 -4.69 8.27
CA GLU A 120 10.85 -3.39 8.87
C GLU A 120 12.21 -3.40 9.57
N GLN A 121 12.50 -4.46 10.34
CA GLN A 121 13.83 -4.63 10.93
C GLN A 121 14.90 -4.76 9.85
N GLY A 122 14.63 -5.51 8.78
CA GLY A 122 15.53 -5.61 7.63
C GLY A 122 15.83 -4.25 6.97
N LEU A 123 14.84 -3.37 6.86
CA LEU A 123 15.05 -1.99 6.38
C LEU A 123 15.93 -1.18 7.34
N LYS A 124 15.71 -1.29 8.66
CA LYS A 124 16.57 -0.65 9.68
C LYS A 124 18.01 -1.14 9.57
N ASP A 125 18.19 -2.45 9.47
CA ASP A 125 19.50 -3.09 9.36
C ASP A 125 20.22 -2.70 8.06
N ASN A 126 19.46 -2.40 6.99
CA ASN A 126 19.99 -1.84 5.74
C ASN A 126 20.25 -0.32 5.81
N GLY A 127 20.09 0.31 6.98
CA GLY A 127 20.44 1.70 7.23
C GLY A 127 19.31 2.72 7.08
N ALA A 128 18.06 2.28 6.88
CA ALA A 128 16.93 3.19 6.84
C ALA A 128 16.64 3.77 8.25
N VAL A 129 16.42 5.07 8.32
CA VAL A 129 15.98 5.75 9.55
C VAL A 129 14.46 5.66 9.65
N PHE A 130 13.98 5.16 10.77
CA PHE A 130 12.56 5.06 11.05
C PHE A 130 12.08 6.27 11.82
N TYR A 131 10.85 6.71 11.53
CA TYR A 131 10.13 7.63 12.38
C TYR A 131 9.02 6.88 13.09
N ASP A 132 9.11 6.80 14.41
CA ASP A 132 8.10 6.14 15.24
C ASP A 132 6.97 7.15 15.50
N PHE A 133 5.91 7.09 14.69
CA PHE A 133 4.72 7.91 14.92
C PHE A 133 3.99 7.46 16.18
N THR A 134 3.51 8.42 16.95
CA THR A 134 2.55 8.17 18.03
C THR A 134 1.18 7.81 17.47
N ASP A 135 0.37 7.09 18.25
CA ASP A 135 -1.03 6.80 17.88
C ASP A 135 -1.83 8.09 17.59
N GLU A 136 -1.52 9.19 18.28
CA GLU A 136 -2.15 10.50 18.06
C GLU A 136 -1.76 11.10 16.70
N GLU A 137 -0.49 11.01 16.29
CA GLU A 137 -0.05 11.45 14.97
C GLU A 137 -0.71 10.63 13.86
N LEU A 138 -0.74 9.30 14.01
CA LEU A 138 -1.39 8.40 13.05
C LEU A 138 -2.89 8.67 12.94
N ALA A 139 -3.57 8.88 14.08
CA ALA A 139 -4.98 9.26 14.10
C ALA A 139 -5.20 10.61 13.40
N GLY A 140 -4.34 11.60 13.64
CA GLY A 140 -4.42 12.90 12.98
C GLY A 140 -4.24 12.82 11.46
N PHE A 141 -3.34 11.97 10.96
CA PHE A 141 -3.22 11.71 9.52
C PHE A 141 -4.48 11.05 8.96
N ALA A 142 -5.00 10.02 9.63
CA ALA A 142 -6.19 9.31 9.20
C ALA A 142 -7.43 10.24 9.18
N GLU A 143 -7.64 11.05 10.22
CA GLU A 143 -8.73 12.03 10.29
C GLU A 143 -8.64 13.05 9.16
N LYS A 144 -7.44 13.58 8.90
CA LYS A 144 -7.23 14.53 7.81
C LYS A 144 -7.55 13.91 6.45
N VAL A 145 -6.99 12.74 6.16
CA VAL A 145 -7.24 12.03 4.90
C VAL A 145 -8.72 11.68 4.76
N ARG A 146 -9.39 11.23 5.82
CA ARG A 146 -10.84 10.98 5.80
C ARG A 146 -11.62 12.25 5.48
N ALA A 147 -11.28 13.38 6.09
CA ALA A 147 -12.00 14.63 5.86
C ALA A 147 -11.79 15.17 4.43
N GLU A 148 -10.58 15.06 3.89
CA GLU A 148 -10.20 15.67 2.60
C GLU A 148 -10.41 14.74 1.40
N VAL A 149 -10.22 13.43 1.56
CA VAL A 149 -10.16 12.46 0.44
C VAL A 149 -11.43 11.63 0.34
N TRP A 150 -12.03 11.19 1.45
CA TRP A 150 -13.18 10.29 1.39
C TRP A 150 -14.40 10.87 0.67
N PRO A 151 -14.72 12.19 0.74
CA PRO A 151 -15.81 12.74 -0.05
C PRO A 151 -15.62 12.56 -1.56
N GLU A 152 -14.39 12.75 -2.07
CA GLU A 152 -14.05 12.56 -3.49
C GLU A 152 -14.19 11.08 -3.90
N ILE A 153 -13.67 10.18 -3.06
CA ILE A 153 -13.76 8.72 -3.29
C ILE A 153 -15.22 8.24 -3.21
N LYS A 154 -16.02 8.80 -2.30
CA LYS A 154 -17.44 8.51 -2.18
C LYS A 154 -18.23 8.94 -3.42
N ASP A 155 -17.87 10.08 -4.02
CA ASP A 155 -18.47 10.55 -5.27
C ASP A 155 -18.08 9.63 -6.45
N GLU A 156 -16.80 9.25 -6.54
CA GLU A 156 -16.28 8.42 -7.64
C GLU A 156 -16.83 6.98 -7.64
N TYR A 157 -16.85 6.31 -6.48
CA TYR A 157 -17.26 4.90 -6.38
C TYR A 157 -18.73 4.70 -6.03
N GLY A 158 -19.43 5.78 -5.68
CA GLY A 158 -20.83 5.76 -5.28
C GLY A 158 -21.03 5.56 -3.77
N ALA A 159 -22.01 6.29 -3.23
CA ALA A 159 -22.26 6.36 -1.80
C ALA A 159 -22.61 5.02 -1.16
N GLU A 160 -23.35 4.15 -1.84
CA GLU A 160 -23.80 2.87 -1.30
C GLU A 160 -22.62 1.94 -0.99
N LEU A 161 -21.76 1.68 -1.99
CA LEU A 161 -20.57 0.84 -1.83
C LEU A 161 -19.59 1.45 -0.82
N PHE A 162 -19.41 2.76 -0.87
CA PHE A 162 -18.53 3.47 0.05
C PHE A 162 -18.99 3.32 1.51
N ASP A 163 -20.28 3.55 1.77
CA ASP A 163 -20.84 3.47 3.11
C ASP A 163 -20.86 2.02 3.62
N GLU A 164 -21.07 1.03 2.75
CA GLU A 164 -20.95 -0.40 3.12
C GLU A 164 -19.54 -0.75 3.62
N ILE A 165 -18.50 -0.39 2.86
CA ILE A 165 -17.11 -0.70 3.21
C ILE A 165 -16.65 0.07 4.46
N THR A 166 -17.13 1.30 4.63
CA THR A 166 -16.71 2.18 5.73
C THR A 166 -17.58 2.10 6.97
N ALA A 167 -18.69 1.36 6.95
CA ALA A 167 -19.58 1.21 8.11
C ALA A 167 -18.90 0.66 9.37
N GLY A 168 -17.79 -0.09 9.20
CA GLY A 168 -16.97 -0.65 10.28
C GLY A 168 -15.66 0.10 10.54
N LYS A 169 -15.44 1.25 9.90
CA LYS A 169 -14.33 2.16 10.17
C LYS A 169 -14.67 3.14 11.29
#